data_AF-A0A2V5V612-F1
#
_entry.id   AF-A0A2V5V612-F1
#
_cell.length_a   1.000
_cell.length_b   1.000
_cell.length_c   1.000
_cell.angle_alpha   90.00
_cell.angle_beta   90.00
_cell.angle_gamma   90.00
#
_symmetry.space_group_name_H-M   'P 1'
#
loop_
_entity.id
_entity.type
_entity.pdbx_description
1 polymer ?
#
loop_
_entity_poly.entity_id
_entity_poly.type
_entity_poly.pdbx_seq_one_letter_code
_entity_poly.pdbx_strand_id
1 'polypeptide(L)'
;MRIRQSSLQFAPAQRKRRVTPSRSTPGGFNKLRIISKALLALLLIVCSFASSALAHSLFVVTRLSDAVAVIDDSTDQIITRIPVGNGPVRITMSPDRLKAYVSNGAAGT
;
A
#
# COMPACT_ATOMS: atom_id res chain seq x y z
N MET A 1 84.41 26.06 -54.31
CA MET A 1 83.16 25.69 -55.01
C MET A 1 83.02 24.17 -54.98
N ARG A 2 81.83 23.69 -54.58
CA ARG A 2 81.27 22.33 -54.79
C ARG A 2 81.41 21.22 -53.71
N ILE A 3 80.47 21.28 -52.77
CA ILE A 3 79.51 20.25 -52.29
C ILE A 3 80.04 18.96 -51.61
N ARG A 4 79.79 18.87 -50.30
CA ARG A 4 79.74 17.63 -49.50
C ARG A 4 78.41 16.91 -49.71
N GLN A 5 78.45 15.57 -49.77
CA GLN A 5 77.27 14.70 -49.69
C GLN A 5 76.77 14.64 -48.24
N SER A 6 75.52 15.04 -48.01
CA SER A 6 74.80 14.85 -46.74
C SER A 6 73.64 13.88 -46.98
N SER A 7 73.84 12.64 -46.55
CA SER A 7 72.86 11.57 -46.48
C SER A 7 71.79 11.89 -45.43
N LEU A 8 70.70 12.54 -45.86
CA LEU A 8 69.49 12.72 -45.07
C LEU A 8 68.73 11.39 -45.00
N GLN A 9 68.89 10.65 -43.89
CA GLN A 9 68.00 9.57 -43.52
C GLN A 9 66.62 10.16 -43.17
N PHE A 10 65.64 9.95 -44.06
CA PHE A 10 64.23 10.24 -43.77
C PHE A 10 63.69 9.17 -42.82
N ALA A 11 63.42 9.55 -41.57
CA ALA A 11 62.70 8.73 -40.59
C ALA A 11 61.22 8.59 -40.98
N PRO A 12 60.58 7.42 -40.78
CA PRO A 12 59.17 7.23 -41.13
C PRO A 12 58.23 8.01 -40.20
N ALA A 13 57.27 8.72 -40.79
CA ALA A 13 56.24 9.49 -40.13
C ALA A 13 55.34 8.60 -39.23
N GLN A 14 55.29 8.90 -37.93
CA GLN A 14 54.43 8.24 -36.96
C GLN A 14 52.96 8.60 -37.23
N ARG A 15 52.20 7.69 -37.85
CA ARG A 15 50.75 7.82 -38.07
C ARG A 15 50.01 7.73 -36.74
N LYS A 16 49.72 8.88 -36.13
CA LYS A 16 48.92 9.03 -34.90
C LYS A 16 47.53 8.40 -35.14
N ARG A 17 47.33 7.16 -34.69
CA ARG A 17 46.03 6.47 -34.78
C ARG A 17 45.03 7.30 -33.96
N ARG A 18 44.07 7.92 -34.66
CA ARG A 18 42.92 8.57 -34.04
C ARG A 18 42.11 7.49 -33.33
N VAL A 19 42.30 7.36 -32.02
CA VAL A 19 41.41 6.58 -31.16
C VAL A 19 40.11 7.36 -31.06
N THR A 20 39.06 6.89 -31.72
CA THR A 20 37.69 7.36 -31.46
C THR A 20 37.33 6.98 -30.03
N PRO A 21 36.93 7.92 -29.15
CA PRO A 21 36.44 7.56 -27.83
C PRO A 21 35.17 6.73 -28.02
N SER A 22 35.21 5.48 -27.55
CA SER A 22 34.01 4.67 -27.36
C SER A 22 33.11 5.41 -26.37
N ARG A 23 31.96 5.89 -26.87
CA ARG A 23 30.94 6.54 -26.06
C ARG A 23 30.31 5.48 -25.17
N SER A 24 30.76 5.38 -23.91
CA SER A 24 30.08 4.60 -22.89
C SER A 24 28.73 5.25 -22.59
N THR A 25 27.64 4.61 -22.98
CA THR A 25 26.29 4.94 -22.51
C THR A 25 26.23 4.72 -20.99
N PRO A 26 25.97 5.74 -20.15
CA PRO A 26 25.83 5.53 -18.71
C PRO A 26 24.45 4.94 -18.43
N GLY A 27 24.32 3.62 -18.58
CA GLY A 27 23.04 2.88 -18.53
C GLY A 27 22.74 2.14 -17.22
N GLY A 28 23.38 2.48 -16.10
CA GLY A 28 23.28 1.69 -14.85
C GLY A 28 22.23 2.16 -13.83
N PHE A 29 21.98 3.46 -13.72
CA PHE A 29 21.28 4.02 -12.54
C PHE A 29 19.77 4.23 -12.70
N ASN A 30 19.25 4.18 -13.93
CA ASN A 30 17.82 4.43 -14.19
C ASN A 30 16.94 3.19 -13.92
N LYS A 31 17.51 1.98 -14.04
CA LYS A 31 16.80 0.73 -13.76
C LYS A 31 16.43 0.60 -12.27
N LEU A 32 17.33 1.00 -11.37
CA LEU A 32 17.12 0.91 -9.93
C LEU A 32 16.01 1.85 -9.44
N ARG A 33 15.87 3.04 -10.09
CA ARG A 33 14.77 3.99 -9.83
C ARG A 33 13.41 3.46 -10.29
N ILE A 34 13.36 2.71 -11.40
CA ILE A 34 12.10 2.15 -11.93
C ILE A 34 11.63 0.97 -11.06
N ILE A 35 12.56 0.08 -10.67
CA ILE A 35 12.25 -1.07 -9.80
C ILE A 35 11.76 -0.59 -8.43
N SER A 36 12.41 0.42 -7.84
CA SER A 36 11.99 1.00 -6.56
C SER A 36 10.58 1.61 -6.62
N LYS A 37 10.25 2.34 -7.70
CA LYS A 37 8.90 2.90 -7.91
C LYS A 37 7.84 1.82 -8.12
N ALA A 38 8.17 0.76 -8.88
CA ALA A 38 7.25 -0.37 -9.11
C ALA A 38 6.97 -1.15 -7.81
N LEU A 39 7.99 -1.35 -6.98
CA LEU A 39 7.86 -2.02 -5.69
C LEU A 39 7.03 -1.18 -4.69
N LEU A 40 7.23 0.14 -4.68
CA LEU A 40 6.45 1.05 -3.84
C LEU A 40 4.97 1.08 -4.29
N ALA A 41 4.70 1.10 -5.60
CA ALA A 41 3.35 1.05 -6.14
C ALA A 41 2.66 -0.29 -5.83
N LEU A 42 3.37 -1.41 -5.94
CA LEU A 42 2.85 -2.73 -5.60
C LEU A 42 2.53 -2.83 -4.10
N LEU A 43 3.38 -2.29 -3.23
CA LEU A 43 3.14 -2.23 -1.78
C LEU A 43 1.87 -1.42 -1.45
N LEU A 44 1.67 -0.28 -2.12
CA LEU A 44 0.47 0.56 -1.92
C LEU A 44 -0.81 -0.10 -2.44
N ILE A 45 -0.73 -0.87 -3.52
CA ILE A 45 -1.86 -1.66 -4.05
C ILE A 45 -2.24 -2.79 -3.08
N VAL A 46 -1.25 -3.48 -2.51
CA VAL A 46 -1.49 -4.52 -1.48
C VAL A 46 -2.08 -3.92 -0.20
N CYS A 47 -1.64 -2.73 0.21
CA CYS A 47 -2.14 -2.03 1.39
C CYS A 47 -3.61 -1.57 1.22
N SER A 48 -4.01 -1.26 -0.01
CA SER A 48 -5.39 -0.88 -0.35
C SER A 48 -6.35 -2.07 -0.29
N PHE A 49 -5.90 -3.27 -0.66
CA PHE A 49 -6.72 -4.48 -0.60
C PHE A 49 -6.92 -4.97 0.85
N ALA A 50 -5.95 -4.72 1.73
CA ALA A 50 -6.06 -5.00 3.17
C ALA A 50 -7.11 -4.13 3.90
N SER A 51 -7.58 -3.04 3.28
CA SER A 51 -8.59 -2.15 3.87
C SER A 51 -10.02 -2.68 3.74
N SER A 52 -10.25 -3.80 3.04
CA SER A 52 -11.58 -4.41 2.86
C SER A 52 -12.08 -5.20 4.08
N ALA A 53 -11.35 -5.22 5.19
CA ALA A 53 -11.78 -5.80 6.46
C ALA A 53 -12.29 -4.72 7.42
N LEU A 54 -13.24 -3.89 6.98
CA LEU A 54 -14.09 -3.15 7.92
C LEU A 54 -15.04 -4.18 8.54
N ALA A 55 -14.56 -4.90 9.56
CA ALA A 55 -15.35 -5.84 10.36
C ALA A 55 -16.62 -5.12 10.85
N HIS A 56 -17.73 -5.31 10.14
CA HIS A 56 -19.01 -4.78 10.52
C HIS A 56 -19.67 -5.77 11.44
N SER A 57 -19.92 -5.36 12.68
CA SER A 57 -20.78 -6.13 13.58
C SER A 57 -22.20 -5.58 13.49
N LEU A 58 -23.17 -6.47 13.30
CA LEU A 58 -24.58 -6.14 13.33
C LEU A 58 -25.09 -6.22 14.77
N PHE A 59 -25.92 -5.25 15.17
CA PHE A 59 -26.54 -5.21 16.48
C PHE A 59 -28.04 -5.41 16.35
N VAL A 60 -28.55 -6.52 16.88
CA VAL A 60 -29.97 -6.89 16.79
C VAL A 60 -30.59 -6.87 18.18
N VAL A 61 -31.69 -6.15 18.31
CA VAL A 61 -32.44 -6.08 19.57
C VAL A 61 -33.31 -7.33 19.71
N THR A 62 -33.14 -8.05 20.82
CA THR A 62 -33.89 -9.27 21.12
C THR A 62 -34.84 -9.03 22.28
N ARG A 63 -36.08 -8.64 21.96
CA ARG A 63 -37.08 -8.19 22.94
C ARG A 63 -37.41 -9.22 24.01
N LEU A 64 -37.54 -10.49 23.62
CA LEU A 64 -37.97 -11.56 24.54
C LEU A 64 -36.85 -12.08 25.45
N SER A 65 -35.59 -11.80 25.11
CA SER A 65 -34.44 -12.22 25.92
C SER A 65 -33.73 -11.06 26.60
N ASP A 66 -34.36 -9.88 26.64
CA ASP A 66 -33.84 -8.67 27.29
C ASP A 66 -32.35 -8.40 26.97
N ALA A 67 -31.99 -8.56 25.70
CA ALA A 67 -30.60 -8.48 25.25
C ALA A 67 -30.46 -7.84 23.87
N VAL A 68 -29.24 -7.39 23.55
CA VAL A 68 -28.79 -7.07 22.21
C VAL A 68 -27.82 -8.15 21.75
N ALA A 69 -28.12 -8.82 20.64
CA ALA A 69 -27.22 -9.76 20.00
C ALA A 69 -26.23 -9.00 19.09
N VAL A 70 -24.96 -9.33 19.21
CA VAL A 70 -23.89 -8.85 18.34
C VAL A 70 -23.53 -9.97 17.38
N ILE A 71 -23.69 -9.70 16.09
CA ILE A 71 -23.52 -10.68 15.02
C ILE A 71 -22.33 -10.27 14.17
N ASP A 72 -21.51 -11.25 13.80
CA ASP A 72 -20.47 -11.10 12.80
C ASP A 72 -21.10 -11.16 11.40
N ASP A 73 -21.02 -10.07 10.64
CA ASP A 73 -21.59 -9.96 9.28
C ASP A 73 -20.87 -10.87 8.26
N SER A 74 -19.67 -11.37 8.57
CA SER A 74 -18.92 -12.26 7.67
C SER A 74 -19.27 -13.74 7.84
N THR A 75 -19.73 -14.13 9.03
CA THR A 75 -20.03 -15.54 9.35
C THR A 75 -21.49 -15.78 9.70
N ASP A 76 -22.30 -14.72 9.79
CA ASP A 76 -23.67 -14.72 10.29
C ASP A 76 -23.82 -15.34 11.70
N GLN A 77 -22.73 -15.36 12.48
CA GLN A 77 -22.72 -15.95 13.82
C GLN A 77 -22.89 -14.90 14.90
N ILE A 78 -23.58 -15.28 15.98
CA ILE A 78 -23.66 -14.46 17.18
C ILE A 78 -22.30 -14.52 17.89
N ILE A 79 -21.61 -13.38 17.94
CA ILE A 79 -20.36 -13.21 18.68
C ILE A 79 -20.66 -13.13 20.17
N THR A 80 -21.65 -12.32 20.55
CA THR A 80 -22.00 -12.08 21.95
C THR A 80 -23.42 -11.58 22.13
N ARG A 81 -23.91 -11.62 23.37
CA ARG A 81 -25.20 -11.07 23.80
C ARG A 81 -24.96 -10.11 24.96
N ILE A 82 -25.39 -8.87 24.79
CA ILE A 82 -25.28 -7.82 25.80
C ILE A 82 -26.63 -7.71 26.52
N PRO A 83 -26.72 -8.04 27.82
CA PRO A 83 -27.96 -7.89 28.58
C PRO A 83 -28.33 -6.41 28.70
N VAL A 84 -29.62 -6.10 28.54
CA VAL A 84 -30.21 -4.75 28.67
C VAL A 84 -31.46 -4.81 29.56
N GLY A 85 -32.16 -3.69 29.70
CA GLY A 85 -33.40 -3.64 30.46
C GLY A 85 -34.57 -4.36 29.76
N ASN A 86 -35.69 -4.49 30.47
CA ASN A 86 -36.80 -5.33 30.02
C ASN A 86 -37.52 -4.79 28.76
N GLY A 87 -37.75 -5.70 27.81
CA GLY A 87 -38.47 -5.43 26.58
C GLY A 87 -37.81 -4.37 25.72
N PRO A 88 -36.56 -4.56 25.26
CA PRO A 88 -35.90 -3.61 24.39
C PRO A 88 -36.61 -3.54 23.03
N VAL A 89 -36.76 -2.33 22.48
CA VAL A 89 -37.59 -2.07 21.27
C VAL A 89 -36.78 -1.47 20.13
N ARG A 90 -35.87 -0.54 20.42
CA ARG A 90 -35.13 0.24 19.42
C ARG A 90 -33.70 0.42 19.85
N ILE A 91 -32.79 0.43 18.88
CA ILE A 91 -31.38 0.75 19.04
C ILE A 91 -30.99 1.90 18.11
N THR A 92 -30.16 2.82 18.58
CA THR A 92 -29.51 3.84 17.74
C THR A 92 -28.04 3.94 18.12
N MET A 93 -27.19 4.29 17.15
CA MET A 93 -25.76 4.49 17.38
C MET A 93 -25.40 5.98 17.29
N SER A 94 -24.35 6.36 18.01
CA SER A 94 -23.71 7.66 17.83
C SER A 94 -22.98 7.73 16.47
N PRO A 95 -22.77 8.93 15.90
CA PRO A 95 -22.06 9.07 14.62
C PRO A 95 -20.63 8.52 14.63
N ASP A 96 -19.97 8.58 15.79
CA ASP A 96 -18.63 8.00 16.02
C ASP A 96 -18.67 6.47 16.20
N ARG A 97 -19.85 5.84 16.23
CA ARG A 97 -20.09 4.41 16.48
C ARG A 97 -19.49 3.87 17.79
N LEU A 98 -19.10 4.74 18.71
CA LEU A 98 -18.53 4.32 20.00
C LEU A 98 -19.61 4.04 21.04
N LYS A 99 -20.83 4.55 20.83
CA LYS A 99 -21.96 4.39 21.76
C LYS A 99 -23.19 3.91 21.02
N ALA A 100 -23.91 3.00 21.65
CA ALA A 100 -25.23 2.56 21.25
C ALA A 100 -26.23 2.83 22.39
N TYR A 101 -27.42 3.27 22.03
CA TYR A 101 -28.51 3.59 22.95
C TYR A 101 -29.68 2.65 22.65
N VAL A 102 -30.19 1.99 23.69
CA VAL A 102 -31.28 1.02 23.59
C VAL A 102 -32.46 1.50 24.43
N SER A 103 -33.65 1.55 23.84
CA SER A 103 -34.88 1.90 24.55
C SER A 103 -35.57 0.66 25.09
N ASN A 104 -35.81 0.59 26.40
CA ASN A 104 -36.49 -0.51 27.08
C ASN A 104 -37.95 -0.12 27.35
N GLY A 105 -38.89 -0.78 26.67
CA GLY A 105 -40.30 -0.39 26.68
C GLY A 105 -41.15 -1.05 27.76
N ALA A 106 -40.64 -2.09 28.42
CA ALA A 106 -41.39 -2.87 29.42
C ALA A 106 -40.80 -2.77 30.84
N ALA A 107 -39.80 -1.90 31.04
CA ALA A 107 -39.12 -1.73 32.33
C ALA A 107 -39.95 -0.95 33.40
N GLY A 108 -41.20 -0.59 33.12
CA GLY A 108 -42.03 0.27 33.99
C GLY A 108 -43.49 -0.18 34.17
N THR A 109 -43.80 -1.43 33.84
CA THR A 109 -45.09 -2.08 34.17
C THR A 109 -44.87 -3.11 35.25
#